data_AF-A0A2L1UCT5-F1
#
_entry.id   AF-A0A2L1UCT5-F1
#
_cell.length_a   1.000
_cell.length_b   1.000
_cell.length_c   1.000
_cell.angle_alpha   90.00
_cell.angle_beta   90.00
_cell.angle_gamma   90.00
#
_symmetry.space_group_name_H-M   'P 1'
#
loop_
_entity.id
_entity.type
_entity.pdbx_description
1 polymer ?
#
loop_
_entity_poly.entity_id
_entity_poly.type
_entity_poly.pdbx_seq_one_letter_code
_entity_poly.pdbx_strand_id
1 'polypeptide(L)'
;MSWVKLVNDNIFSRVNKPPQEFENLKFKHLDLSQQSFIFTVLSQYFLSMSVFCHDLVYTIIPVFTSNTLFSQAKNEVAIHFEDVKLRYNSSVNVSLNLKQVKSTSADYLRRMYVEDKMNLIVRDLFARDKIIEESSLNFGNNIYYQIDPSSVDELKCDDFDYVYSFLEKSYMQDDGTVTITPFNWIFSDDLIHSPAIKYFAHHFKEMFLIVDPSSNIIRGIHLI
;
A
#
# COMPACT_ATOMS: atom_id res chain seq x y z
N MET A 1 -12.02 -7.80 -21.73
CA MET A 1 -10.57 -7.99 -21.51
C MET A 1 -10.33 -9.45 -21.20
N SER A 2 -9.37 -10.11 -21.84
CA SER A 2 -9.14 -11.56 -21.71
C SER A 2 -8.40 -11.97 -20.44
N TRP A 3 -7.72 -11.02 -19.80
CA TRP A 3 -6.83 -11.23 -18.64
C TRP A 3 -7.51 -11.06 -17.27
N VAL A 4 -8.83 -10.80 -17.27
CA VAL A 4 -9.63 -10.62 -16.06
C VAL A 4 -10.98 -11.33 -16.14
N LYS A 5 -11.51 -11.69 -14.97
CA LYS A 5 -12.84 -12.27 -14.81
C LYS A 5 -13.66 -11.44 -13.83
N LEU A 6 -14.89 -11.10 -14.21
CA LEU A 6 -15.86 -10.45 -13.31
C LEU A 6 -16.18 -11.38 -12.12
N VAL A 7 -16.16 -10.81 -10.91
CA VAL A 7 -16.51 -11.48 -9.67
C VAL A 7 -17.71 -10.78 -9.05
N ASN A 8 -18.79 -11.54 -8.83
CA ASN A 8 -20.03 -11.04 -8.22
C ASN A 8 -20.09 -11.26 -6.71
N ASP A 9 -19.13 -12.01 -6.15
CA ASP A 9 -19.05 -12.31 -4.73
C ASP A 9 -18.37 -11.17 -3.96
N ASN A 10 -18.71 -11.03 -2.68
CA ASN A 10 -17.99 -10.14 -1.79
C ASN A 10 -16.56 -10.67 -1.60
N ILE A 11 -15.59 -10.10 -2.32
CA ILE A 11 -14.19 -10.52 -2.24
C ILE A 11 -13.63 -10.42 -0.81
N PHE A 12 -14.13 -9.50 0.01
CA PHE A 12 -13.70 -9.31 1.39
C PHE A 12 -14.16 -10.44 2.32
N SER A 13 -15.20 -11.21 1.96
CA SER A 13 -15.61 -12.37 2.77
C SER A 13 -14.76 -13.61 2.52
N ARG A 14 -13.79 -13.56 1.60
CA ARG A 14 -12.84 -14.65 1.36
C ARG A 14 -11.81 -14.77 2.49
N VAL A 15 -11.72 -13.77 3.34
CA VAL A 15 -10.94 -13.78 4.57
C VAL A 15 -11.87 -13.95 5.76
N ASN A 16 -11.66 -15.01 6.53
CA ASN A 16 -12.37 -15.21 7.79
C ASN A 16 -11.60 -14.55 8.93
N LYS A 17 -11.74 -13.23 9.09
CA LYS A 17 -11.29 -12.54 10.30
C LYS A 17 -12.47 -11.85 10.99
N PRO A 18 -12.76 -12.17 12.25
CA PRO A 18 -13.76 -11.42 13.00
C PRO A 18 -13.33 -9.95 13.11
N PRO A 19 -14.29 -9.01 13.16
CA PRO A 19 -13.98 -7.60 13.42
C PRO A 19 -13.12 -7.51 14.68
N GLN A 20 -11.94 -6.87 14.58
CA GLN A 20 -11.16 -6.59 15.78
C GLN A 20 -11.88 -5.50 16.58
N GLU A 21 -12.28 -5.85 17.81
CA GLU A 21 -12.80 -4.87 18.76
C GLU A 21 -11.65 -3.97 19.24
N PHE A 22 -11.75 -2.67 18.92
CA PHE A 22 -10.77 -1.66 19.31
C PHE A 22 -11.12 -1.02 20.65
N GLU A 23 -11.32 -1.82 21.70
CA GLU A 23 -11.50 -1.28 23.04
C GLU A 23 -10.15 -0.86 23.65
N ASN A 24 -10.17 0.24 24.42
CA ASN A 24 -9.01 0.72 25.21
C ASN A 24 -7.76 1.09 24.40
N LEU A 25 -7.92 1.71 23.22
CA LEU A 25 -6.80 2.23 22.42
C LEU A 25 -5.98 3.26 23.20
N LYS A 26 -4.68 3.03 23.29
CA LYS A 26 -3.70 3.95 23.85
C LYS A 26 -2.69 4.39 22.80
N PHE A 27 -2.17 5.59 22.97
CA PHE A 27 -1.17 6.18 22.09
C PHE A 27 0.05 6.62 22.89
N LYS A 28 1.24 6.35 22.35
CA LYS A 28 2.50 6.85 22.87
C LYS A 28 3.27 7.53 21.72
N HIS A 29 3.56 8.81 21.87
CA HIS A 29 4.42 9.50 20.90
C HIS A 29 5.84 8.93 20.95
N LEU A 30 6.47 8.79 19.78
CA LEU A 30 7.85 8.32 19.65
C LEU A 30 8.71 9.47 19.11
N ASP A 31 9.68 9.89 19.92
CA ASP A 31 10.70 10.85 19.46
C ASP A 31 11.76 10.13 18.63
N LEU A 32 11.87 10.52 17.36
CA LEU A 32 12.83 9.99 16.39
C LEU A 32 13.83 11.06 15.90
N SER A 33 13.94 12.19 16.60
CA SER A 33 14.76 13.35 16.19
C SER A 33 16.26 13.05 16.01
N GLN A 34 16.79 12.05 16.72
CA GLN A 34 18.20 11.66 16.68
C GLN A 34 18.52 10.51 15.72
N GLN A 35 17.54 10.04 14.92
CA GLN A 35 17.76 8.91 14.01
C GLN A 35 18.48 9.36 12.73
N SER A 36 19.38 8.51 12.23
CA SER A 36 20.05 8.74 10.94
C SER A 36 19.05 8.66 9.78
N PHE A 37 19.28 9.49 8.77
CA PHE A 37 18.49 9.43 7.54
C PHE A 37 18.85 8.17 6.76
N ILE A 38 17.91 7.22 6.71
CA ILE A 38 17.97 6.00 5.90
C ILE A 38 16.81 6.07 4.92
N PHE A 39 17.02 5.78 3.64
CA PHE A 39 15.95 5.84 2.64
C PHE A 39 15.98 4.56 1.80
N THR A 40 14.98 3.69 1.99
CA THR A 40 14.89 2.37 1.34
C THR A 40 13.69 2.32 0.39
N VAL A 41 13.55 1.22 -0.34
CA VAL A 41 12.35 0.94 -1.14
C VAL A 41 11.09 0.86 -0.26
N LEU A 42 11.23 0.48 1.01
CA LEU A 42 10.13 0.50 1.98
C LEU A 42 9.70 1.93 2.28
N SER A 43 10.66 2.85 2.46
CA SER A 43 10.40 4.29 2.56
C SER A 43 9.68 4.79 1.29
N GLN A 44 10.16 4.42 0.11
CA GLN A 44 9.49 4.80 -1.16
C GLN A 44 8.03 4.35 -1.20
N TYR A 45 7.74 3.09 -0.84
CA TYR A 45 6.39 2.54 -0.84
C TYR A 45 5.45 3.33 0.08
N PHE A 46 5.82 3.53 1.34
CA PHE A 46 4.94 4.19 2.33
C PHE A 46 4.83 5.70 2.16
N LEU A 47 5.88 6.38 1.67
CA LEU A 47 5.85 7.83 1.50
C LEU A 47 5.11 8.24 0.21
N SER A 48 5.15 7.41 -0.84
CA SER A 48 4.61 7.75 -2.16
C SER A 48 3.16 8.19 -2.14
N MET A 49 2.32 7.50 -1.35
CA MET A 49 0.90 7.85 -1.22
C MET A 49 0.72 9.28 -0.68
N SER A 50 1.46 9.66 0.35
CA SER A 50 1.40 11.00 0.94
C SER A 50 2.04 12.07 0.05
N VAL A 51 3.08 11.71 -0.72
CA VAL A 51 3.87 12.68 -1.51
C VAL A 51 3.25 12.97 -2.88
N PHE A 52 2.67 11.97 -3.54
CA PHE A 52 2.15 12.09 -4.90
C PHE A 52 0.62 12.15 -4.98
N CYS A 53 -0.09 11.57 -4.00
CA CYS A 53 -1.53 11.35 -4.13
C CYS A 53 -2.34 12.29 -3.23
N HIS A 54 -2.04 12.31 -1.93
CA HIS A 54 -2.83 13.03 -0.94
C HIS A 54 -1.99 13.58 0.23
N ASP A 55 -2.06 14.90 0.49
CA ASP A 55 -1.28 15.57 1.54
C ASP A 55 -1.64 15.15 2.99
N LEU A 56 -2.75 14.41 3.20
CA LEU A 56 -3.31 14.10 4.53
C LEU A 56 -3.54 12.60 4.80
N VAL A 57 -2.75 11.72 4.20
CA VAL A 57 -2.86 10.26 4.49
C VAL A 57 -2.27 9.94 5.86
N TYR A 58 -3.08 9.27 6.68
CA TYR A 58 -2.59 8.55 7.85
C TYR A 58 -2.07 7.19 7.41
N THR A 59 -0.80 6.90 7.69
CA THR A 59 -0.22 5.59 7.44
C THR A 59 -0.25 4.79 8.75
N ILE A 60 -0.89 3.63 8.71
CA ILE A 60 -0.98 2.72 9.86
C ILE A 60 -0.23 1.46 9.49
N ILE A 61 0.82 1.13 10.23
CA ILE A 61 1.66 -0.05 10.00
C ILE A 61 1.51 -1.01 11.18
N PRO A 62 0.89 -2.19 10.98
CA PRO A 62 0.92 -3.27 11.97
C PRO A 62 2.37 -3.70 12.20
N VAL A 63 2.82 -3.72 13.44
CA VAL A 63 4.18 -4.14 13.82
C VAL A 63 4.17 -5.27 14.86
N PHE A 64 3.04 -5.48 15.52
CA PHE A 64 2.84 -6.47 16.58
C PHE A 64 3.93 -6.39 17.67
N THR A 65 4.11 -7.46 18.43
CA THR A 65 5.24 -7.62 19.37
C THR A 65 6.54 -8.06 18.67
N SER A 66 6.61 -8.00 17.34
CA SER A 66 7.81 -8.37 16.59
C SER A 66 8.85 -7.25 16.67
N ASN A 67 9.93 -7.49 17.41
CA ASN A 67 11.02 -6.53 17.54
C ASN A 67 11.66 -6.19 16.18
N THR A 68 11.74 -7.17 15.27
CA THR A 68 12.35 -6.98 13.94
C THR A 68 11.48 -6.07 13.06
N LEU A 69 10.18 -6.39 12.96
CA LEU A 69 9.25 -5.61 12.14
C LEU A 69 9.08 -4.18 12.67
N PHE A 70 8.98 -4.05 14.00
CA PHE A 70 8.97 -2.74 14.65
C PHE A 70 10.25 -1.95 14.35
N SER A 71 11.42 -2.57 14.43
CA SER A 71 12.69 -1.91 14.15
C SER A 71 12.78 -1.46 12.69
N GLN A 72 12.39 -2.30 11.73
CA GLN A 72 12.35 -1.95 10.31
C GLN A 72 11.41 -0.78 10.05
N ALA A 73 10.14 -0.91 10.46
CA ALA A 73 9.13 0.13 10.27
C ALA A 73 9.55 1.46 10.93
N LYS A 74 10.11 1.40 12.15
CA LYS A 74 10.58 2.58 12.86
C LYS A 74 11.76 3.23 12.14
N ASN A 75 12.80 2.46 11.82
CA ASN A 75 14.09 3.01 11.38
C ASN A 75 14.13 3.36 9.88
N GLU A 76 13.28 2.75 9.06
CA GLU A 76 13.25 3.00 7.62
C GLU A 76 12.03 3.80 7.16
N VAL A 77 10.92 3.77 7.91
CA VAL A 77 9.67 4.44 7.49
C VAL A 77 9.34 5.59 8.42
N ALA A 78 9.18 5.32 9.72
CA ALA A 78 8.67 6.29 10.68
C ALA A 78 9.59 7.52 10.83
N ILE A 79 10.90 7.37 10.64
CA ILE A 79 11.86 8.49 10.68
C ILE A 79 11.52 9.61 9.68
N HIS A 80 10.76 9.32 8.63
CA HIS A 80 10.36 10.27 7.60
C HIS A 80 9.06 11.02 7.89
N PHE A 81 8.42 10.79 9.04
CA PHE A 81 7.16 11.43 9.41
C PHE A 81 7.35 12.36 10.60
N GLU A 82 6.56 13.44 10.65
CA GLU A 82 6.58 14.44 11.71
C GLU A 82 5.89 13.94 12.98
N ASP A 83 4.71 13.31 12.85
CA ASP A 83 3.96 12.77 13.98
C ASP A 83 3.95 11.24 13.94
N VAL A 84 4.74 10.65 14.84
CA VAL A 84 4.89 9.20 15.01
C VAL A 84 4.32 8.78 16.36
N LYS A 85 3.32 7.92 16.32
CA LYS A 85 2.66 7.38 17.51
C LYS A 85 2.64 5.86 17.46
N LEU A 86 3.02 5.22 18.56
CA LEU A 86 2.71 3.83 18.83
C LEU A 86 1.26 3.74 19.31
N ARG A 87 0.42 3.04 18.54
CA ARG A 87 -0.96 2.70 18.91
C ARG A 87 -0.98 1.27 19.44
N TYR A 88 -1.58 1.05 20.60
CA TYR A 88 -1.67 -0.27 21.21
C TYR A 88 -2.95 -0.43 22.03
N ASN A 89 -3.42 -1.66 22.18
CA ASN A 89 -4.53 -2.02 23.07
C ASN A 89 -4.11 -3.14 24.05
N SER A 90 -5.01 -3.53 24.94
CA SER A 90 -4.77 -4.61 25.93
C SER A 90 -4.57 -6.00 25.30
N SER A 91 -4.88 -6.17 24.00
CA SER A 91 -4.91 -7.46 23.30
C SER A 91 -3.74 -7.68 22.34
N VAL A 92 -2.56 -7.09 22.60
CA VAL A 92 -1.30 -7.36 21.86
C VAL A 92 -1.22 -6.72 20.45
N ASN A 93 -2.28 -6.03 19.99
CA ASN A 93 -2.19 -5.29 18.73
C ASN A 93 -1.39 -4.02 18.92
N VAL A 94 -0.25 -3.95 18.22
CA VAL A 94 0.65 -2.80 18.23
C VAL A 94 0.87 -2.34 16.79
N SER A 95 0.59 -1.07 16.52
CA SER A 95 0.82 -0.45 15.21
C SER A 95 1.52 0.89 15.34
N LEU A 96 2.28 1.27 14.32
CA LEU A 96 2.74 2.63 14.15
C LEU A 96 1.69 3.43 13.39
N ASN A 97 1.32 4.58 13.95
CA ASN A 97 0.51 5.59 13.28
C ASN A 97 1.42 6.75 12.90
N LEU A 98 1.52 6.99 11.61
CA LEU A 98 2.42 7.96 11.00
C LEU A 98 1.58 9.01 10.29
N LYS A 99 1.90 10.27 10.52
CA LYS A 99 1.22 11.40 9.88
C LYS A 99 2.24 12.43 9.44
N GLN A 100 1.97 13.00 8.26
CA GLN A 100 2.71 14.11 7.66
C GLN A 100 4.18 13.75 7.36
N VAL A 101 4.46 13.46 6.09
CA VAL A 101 5.83 13.24 5.63
C VAL A 101 6.64 14.53 5.80
N LYS A 102 7.85 14.41 6.37
CA LYS A 102 8.83 15.49 6.49
C LYS A 102 9.17 16.05 5.11
N SER A 103 9.25 17.38 4.98
CA SER A 103 9.54 18.04 3.70
C SER A 103 10.82 17.52 3.05
N THR A 104 11.88 17.33 3.83
CA THR A 104 13.17 16.79 3.35
C THR A 104 13.05 15.39 2.73
N SER A 105 12.17 14.55 3.27
CA SER A 105 11.93 13.19 2.76
C SER A 105 11.03 13.22 1.52
N ALA A 106 10.03 14.10 1.51
CA ALA A 106 9.17 14.33 0.34
C ALA A 106 9.99 14.86 -0.86
N ASP A 107 10.86 15.84 -0.64
CA ASP A 107 11.71 16.41 -1.69
C ASP A 107 12.73 15.40 -2.21
N TYR A 108 13.27 14.56 -1.32
CA TYR A 108 14.13 13.45 -1.72
C TYR A 108 13.40 12.48 -2.65
N LEU A 109 12.18 12.07 -2.30
CA LEU A 109 11.37 11.16 -3.11
C LEU A 109 10.99 11.76 -4.47
N ARG A 110 10.59 13.04 -4.51
CA ARG A 110 10.29 13.75 -5.77
C ARG A 110 11.51 13.83 -6.68
N ARG A 111 12.71 14.05 -6.11
CA ARG A 111 13.95 14.01 -6.90
C ARG A 111 14.19 12.62 -7.49
N MET A 112 13.98 11.55 -6.72
CA MET A 112 14.09 10.17 -7.25
C MET A 112 13.11 9.92 -8.40
N TYR A 113 11.90 10.46 -8.34
CA TYR A 113 10.93 10.37 -9.44
C TYR A 113 11.44 11.04 -10.72
N VAL A 114 11.93 12.28 -10.60
CA VAL A 114 12.47 13.07 -11.73
C VAL A 114 13.73 12.43 -12.32
N GLU A 115 14.59 11.86 -11.48
CA GLU A 115 15.83 11.20 -11.88
C GLU A 115 15.63 9.74 -12.34
N ASP A 116 14.39 9.25 -12.38
CA ASP A 116 14.04 7.86 -12.70
C ASP A 116 14.77 6.80 -11.86
N LYS A 117 14.87 7.06 -10.55
CA LYS A 117 15.52 6.19 -9.55
C LYS A 117 14.55 5.52 -8.59
N MET A 118 13.25 5.76 -8.74
CA MET A 118 12.25 5.06 -7.94
C MET A 118 12.17 3.59 -8.34
N ASN A 119 11.86 2.72 -7.38
CA ASN A 119 11.53 1.34 -7.69
C ASN A 119 10.35 1.31 -8.68
N LEU A 120 10.47 0.46 -9.71
CA LEU A 120 9.55 0.39 -10.84
C LEU A 120 8.10 0.13 -10.40
N ILE A 121 7.87 -0.78 -9.44
CA ILE A 121 6.54 -1.13 -8.95
C ILE A 121 5.96 0.02 -8.11
N VAL A 122 6.77 0.62 -7.23
CA VAL A 122 6.34 1.78 -6.43
C VAL A 122 5.95 2.95 -7.33
N ARG A 123 6.76 3.24 -8.35
CA ARG A 123 6.50 4.29 -9.35
C ARG A 123 5.19 4.01 -10.08
N ASP A 124 5.01 2.78 -10.57
CA ASP A 124 3.82 2.37 -11.31
C ASP A 124 2.52 2.50 -10.50
N LEU A 125 2.59 2.20 -9.20
CA LEU A 125 1.46 2.30 -8.28
C LEU A 125 1.03 3.73 -7.97
N PHE A 126 1.99 4.63 -7.73
CA PHE A 126 1.68 5.90 -7.05
C PHE A 126 2.14 7.16 -7.78
N ALA A 127 3.12 7.05 -8.67
CA ALA A 127 3.75 8.19 -9.33
C ALA A 127 3.28 8.32 -10.79
N ARG A 128 1.96 8.28 -11.00
CA ARG A 128 1.32 8.58 -12.28
C ARG A 128 0.85 10.02 -12.32
N ASP A 129 0.86 10.60 -13.52
CA ASP A 129 0.38 11.97 -13.72
C ASP A 129 -1.07 12.13 -13.25
N LYS A 130 -1.37 13.32 -12.69
CA LYS A 130 -2.69 13.59 -12.13
C LYS A 130 -3.74 13.58 -13.24
N ILE A 131 -4.67 12.62 -13.20
CA ILE A 131 -5.88 12.71 -14.03
C ILE A 131 -6.76 13.79 -13.39
N ILE A 132 -7.11 14.79 -14.18
CA ILE A 132 -7.94 15.92 -13.76
C ILE A 132 -9.37 15.41 -13.63
N GLU A 133 -9.71 14.77 -12.52
CA GLU A 133 -11.11 14.60 -12.14
C GLU A 133 -11.24 14.42 -10.62
N GLU A 134 -11.92 15.39 -9.99
CA GLU A 134 -12.41 15.31 -8.62
C GLU A 134 -13.54 14.27 -8.54
N SER A 135 -13.20 13.00 -8.60
CA SER A 135 -14.18 11.97 -8.28
C SER A 135 -14.22 11.79 -6.77
N SER A 136 -15.35 12.20 -6.19
CA SER A 136 -15.73 11.88 -4.81
C SER A 136 -15.43 10.41 -4.50
N LEU A 137 -14.86 10.13 -3.33
CA LEU A 137 -14.66 8.79 -2.77
C LEU A 137 -16.02 8.10 -2.52
N ASN A 138 -16.72 7.74 -3.59
CA ASN A 138 -18.01 7.09 -3.51
C ASN A 138 -17.78 5.57 -3.59
N PHE A 139 -17.53 4.95 -2.44
CA PHE A 139 -17.26 3.51 -2.32
C PHE A 139 -18.50 2.62 -2.56
N GLY A 140 -19.65 3.21 -2.92
CA GLY A 140 -20.95 2.57 -2.82
C GLY A 140 -21.28 1.50 -3.87
N ASN A 141 -20.58 1.42 -5.01
CA ASN A 141 -20.95 0.51 -6.12
C ASN A 141 -19.73 0.03 -6.93
N ASN A 142 -18.73 -0.58 -6.31
CA ASN A 142 -17.57 -1.09 -7.05
C ASN A 142 -17.85 -2.41 -7.77
N ILE A 143 -17.22 -2.60 -8.93
CA ILE A 143 -17.15 -3.87 -9.64
C ILE A 143 -15.80 -4.54 -9.35
N TYR A 144 -15.80 -5.85 -9.13
CA TYR A 144 -14.60 -6.60 -8.82
C TYR A 144 -14.18 -7.49 -10.00
N TYR A 145 -12.90 -7.42 -10.35
CA TYR A 145 -12.31 -8.25 -11.39
C TYR A 145 -11.14 -9.05 -10.84
N GLN A 146 -11.19 -10.37 -10.95
CA GLN A 146 -10.08 -11.24 -10.62
C GLN A 146 -9.10 -11.29 -11.80
N ILE A 147 -7.82 -11.11 -11.52
CA ILE A 147 -6.75 -11.30 -12.51
C ILE A 147 -6.51 -12.78 -12.72
N ASP A 148 -6.31 -13.20 -13.97
CA ASP A 148 -5.78 -14.51 -14.31
C ASP A 148 -4.25 -14.45 -14.45
N PRO A 149 -3.46 -15.02 -13.52
CA PRO A 149 -2.01 -14.99 -13.58
C PRO A 149 -1.43 -15.62 -14.84
N SER A 150 -2.12 -16.61 -15.43
CA SER A 150 -1.66 -17.28 -16.65
C SER A 150 -1.73 -16.38 -17.89
N SER A 151 -2.49 -15.30 -17.81
CA SER A 151 -2.63 -14.30 -18.86
C SER A 151 -1.65 -13.12 -18.72
N VAL A 152 -0.84 -13.07 -17.67
CA VAL A 152 0.05 -11.94 -17.35
C VAL A 152 1.51 -12.41 -17.29
N ASP A 153 2.44 -11.69 -17.93
CA ASP A 153 3.86 -12.02 -17.81
C ASP A 153 4.35 -11.86 -16.36
N GLU A 154 5.16 -12.80 -15.88
CA GLU A 154 5.83 -12.68 -14.59
C GLU A 154 6.87 -11.55 -14.62
N LEU A 155 6.88 -10.71 -13.58
CA LEU A 155 7.95 -9.77 -13.31
C LEU A 155 8.65 -10.16 -12.00
N LYS A 156 9.97 -10.37 -12.06
CA LYS A 156 10.82 -10.52 -10.87
C LYS A 156 11.40 -9.16 -10.49
N CYS A 157 11.35 -8.82 -9.21
CA CYS A 157 11.87 -7.56 -8.70
C CYS A 157 12.41 -7.74 -7.28
N ASP A 158 13.65 -8.20 -7.16
CA ASP A 158 14.32 -8.50 -5.88
C ASP A 158 14.26 -7.32 -4.89
N ASP A 159 14.35 -6.08 -5.40
CA ASP A 159 14.19 -4.88 -4.57
C ASP A 159 12.78 -4.79 -3.95
N PHE A 160 11.74 -5.10 -4.72
CA PHE A 160 10.36 -5.05 -4.22
C PHE A 160 10.01 -6.28 -3.37
N ASP A 161 10.71 -7.40 -3.51
CA ASP A 161 10.55 -8.56 -2.62
C ASP A 161 10.77 -8.18 -1.15
N TYR A 162 11.60 -7.17 -0.89
CA TYR A 162 11.75 -6.60 0.44
C TYR A 162 10.45 -5.96 0.97
N VAL A 163 9.75 -5.20 0.12
CA VAL A 163 8.43 -4.62 0.45
C VAL A 163 7.39 -5.72 0.61
N TYR A 164 7.36 -6.69 -0.30
CA TYR A 164 6.46 -7.84 -0.22
C TYR A 164 6.61 -8.60 1.09
N SER A 165 7.84 -8.98 1.46
CA SER A 165 8.12 -9.66 2.74
C SER A 165 7.69 -8.81 3.95
N PHE A 166 7.81 -7.48 3.86
CA PHE A 166 7.31 -6.59 4.91
C PHE A 166 5.78 -6.62 4.99
N LEU A 167 5.08 -6.50 3.85
CA LEU A 167 3.62 -6.53 3.77
C LEU A 167 3.04 -7.87 4.25
N GLU A 168 3.68 -8.97 3.89
CA GLU A 168 3.32 -10.33 4.33
C GLU A 168 3.38 -10.44 5.87
N LYS A 169 4.50 -10.03 6.47
CA LYS A 169 4.73 -10.13 7.93
C LYS A 169 3.97 -9.08 8.76
N SER A 170 3.41 -8.06 8.12
CA SER A 170 2.63 -7.00 8.78
C SER A 170 1.15 -7.17 8.49
N TYR A 171 0.69 -6.67 7.34
CA TYR A 171 -0.72 -6.60 6.97
C TYR A 171 -1.33 -7.97 6.71
N MET A 172 -0.65 -8.86 5.99
CA MET A 172 -1.24 -10.17 5.68
C MET A 172 -1.27 -11.09 6.89
N GLN A 173 -0.24 -11.03 7.74
CA GLN A 173 -0.27 -11.73 9.01
C GLN A 173 -1.42 -11.21 9.91
N ASP A 174 -1.78 -9.92 9.83
CA ASP A 174 -2.95 -9.38 10.51
C ASP A 174 -4.22 -9.87 9.84
N ASP A 175 -4.47 -9.41 8.63
CA ASP A 175 -5.79 -9.38 7.96
C ASP A 175 -5.94 -10.44 6.88
N GLY A 176 -4.97 -11.34 6.72
CA GLY A 176 -4.91 -12.35 5.66
C GLY A 176 -4.80 -11.76 4.25
N THR A 177 -4.77 -10.43 4.12
CA THR A 177 -4.84 -9.70 2.85
C THR A 177 -4.15 -8.34 2.95
N VAL A 178 -3.87 -7.76 1.79
CA VAL A 178 -3.44 -6.36 1.64
C VAL A 178 -4.35 -5.70 0.62
N THR A 179 -4.83 -4.49 0.92
CA THR A 179 -5.50 -3.65 -0.08
C THR A 179 -4.64 -2.42 -0.36
N ILE A 180 -4.26 -2.23 -1.61
CA ILE A 180 -3.47 -1.10 -2.09
C ILE A 180 -4.37 -0.20 -2.92
N THR A 181 -4.35 1.10 -2.68
CA THR A 181 -5.04 2.08 -3.53
C THR A 181 -4.04 2.65 -4.52
N PRO A 182 -4.00 2.17 -5.78
CA PRO A 182 -3.13 2.78 -6.79
C PRO A 182 -3.65 4.17 -7.17
N PHE A 183 -2.76 5.04 -7.61
CA PHE A 183 -3.10 6.41 -7.99
C PHE A 183 -3.37 6.52 -9.49
N ASN A 184 -4.56 7.01 -9.83
CA ASN A 184 -4.98 7.28 -11.22
C ASN A 184 -4.84 6.10 -12.18
N TRP A 185 -5.05 4.89 -11.67
CA TRP A 185 -5.15 3.73 -12.53
C TRP A 185 -6.51 3.72 -13.22
N ILE A 186 -6.50 3.58 -14.54
CA ILE A 186 -7.69 3.37 -15.36
C ILE A 186 -7.76 1.90 -15.73
N PHE A 187 -8.94 1.31 -15.63
CA PHE A 187 -9.16 -0.06 -16.02
C PHE A 187 -9.21 -0.17 -17.56
N SER A 188 -8.07 -0.48 -18.17
CA SER A 188 -7.90 -0.64 -19.63
C SER A 188 -7.08 -1.90 -19.96
N ASP A 189 -7.13 -2.35 -21.22
CA ASP A 189 -6.32 -3.50 -21.67
C ASP A 189 -4.81 -3.28 -21.50
N ASP A 190 -4.34 -2.02 -21.53
CA ASP A 190 -2.92 -1.68 -21.33
C ASP A 190 -2.42 -2.02 -19.92
N LEU A 191 -3.33 -2.14 -18.95
CA LEU A 191 -2.95 -2.40 -17.56
C LEU A 191 -2.33 -3.79 -17.38
N ILE A 192 -2.52 -4.71 -18.32
CA ILE A 192 -1.81 -5.99 -18.35
C ILE A 192 -0.28 -5.83 -18.41
N HIS A 193 0.19 -4.67 -18.90
CA HIS A 193 1.61 -4.34 -19.00
C HIS A 193 2.17 -3.60 -17.78
N SER A 194 1.33 -3.29 -16.78
CA SER A 194 1.75 -2.65 -15.52
C SER A 194 2.78 -3.53 -14.78
N PRO A 195 3.95 -2.98 -14.40
CA PRO A 195 4.89 -3.68 -13.52
C PRO A 195 4.26 -4.20 -12.22
N ALA A 196 3.38 -3.42 -11.59
CA ALA A 196 2.72 -3.86 -10.37
C ALA A 196 1.73 -5.01 -10.61
N ILE A 197 0.94 -5.00 -11.70
CA ILE A 197 0.08 -6.15 -12.07
C ILE A 197 0.92 -7.39 -12.34
N LYS A 198 1.98 -7.26 -13.15
CA LYS A 198 2.90 -8.36 -13.48
C LYS A 198 3.58 -8.95 -12.25
N TYR A 199 3.92 -8.12 -11.27
CA TYR A 199 4.51 -8.60 -10.02
C TYR A 199 3.45 -9.26 -9.13
N PHE A 200 2.34 -8.58 -8.85
CA PHE A 200 1.33 -9.05 -7.89
C PHE A 200 0.59 -10.31 -8.35
N ALA A 201 0.29 -10.44 -9.64
CA ALA A 201 -0.41 -11.62 -10.15
C ALA A 201 0.34 -12.94 -9.87
N HIS A 202 1.65 -12.89 -9.67
CA HIS A 202 2.50 -14.07 -9.45
C HIS A 202 3.01 -14.22 -8.00
N HIS A 203 2.89 -13.20 -7.16
CA HIS A 203 3.33 -13.23 -5.76
C HIS A 203 2.18 -13.41 -4.75
N PHE A 204 0.94 -13.23 -5.19
CA PHE A 204 -0.27 -13.43 -4.39
C PHE A 204 -1.09 -14.59 -4.94
N LYS A 205 -1.79 -15.29 -4.06
CA LYS A 205 -2.65 -16.41 -4.45
C LYS A 205 -3.83 -15.91 -5.28
N GLU A 206 -4.40 -14.78 -4.88
CA GLU A 206 -5.44 -14.11 -5.65
C GLU A 206 -5.22 -12.59 -5.68
N MET A 207 -5.51 -11.99 -6.83
CA MET A 207 -5.47 -10.54 -7.02
C MET A 207 -6.79 -10.08 -7.64
N PHE A 208 -7.38 -9.04 -7.04
CA PHE A 208 -8.61 -8.43 -7.52
C PHE A 208 -8.43 -6.93 -7.76
N LEU A 209 -8.98 -6.43 -8.86
CA LEU A 209 -9.15 -5.00 -9.11
C LEU A 209 -10.53 -4.56 -8.63
N ILE A 210 -10.56 -3.46 -7.89
CA ILE A 210 -11.78 -2.79 -7.42
C ILE A 210 -12.01 -1.58 -8.32
N VAL A 211 -12.99 -1.67 -9.21
CA VAL A 211 -13.22 -0.67 -10.27
C VAL A 211 -14.49 0.12 -9.97
N ASP A 212 -14.39 1.44 -10.05
CA ASP A 212 -15.55 2.33 -10.06
C ASP A 212 -16.20 2.27 -11.46
N PRO A 213 -17.45 1.78 -11.59
CA PRO A 213 -18.10 1.62 -12.88
C PRO A 213 -18.45 2.93 -13.58
N SER A 214 -18.50 4.05 -12.84
CA SER A 214 -18.87 5.36 -13.40
C SER A 214 -17.69 6.05 -14.08
N SER A 215 -16.49 5.88 -13.55
CA SER A 215 -15.25 6.54 -14.01
C SER A 215 -14.24 5.57 -14.62
N ASN A 216 -14.46 4.27 -14.47
CA ASN A 216 -13.52 3.21 -14.84
C ASN A 216 -12.17 3.31 -14.10
N ILE A 217 -12.11 4.10 -13.01
CA ILE A 217 -10.94 4.25 -12.15
C ILE A 217 -10.83 3.03 -11.24
N ILE A 218 -9.61 2.51 -11.10
CA ILE A 218 -9.29 1.47 -10.13
C ILE A 218 -9.11 2.14 -8.77
N ARG A 219 -10.02 1.84 -7.85
CA ARG A 219 -10.04 2.36 -6.47
C ARG A 219 -9.19 1.52 -5.51
N GLY A 220 -8.88 0.29 -5.90
CA GLY A 220 -8.06 -0.59 -5.09
C GLY A 220 -7.63 -1.86 -5.81
N ILE A 221 -6.56 -2.44 -5.30
CA ILE A 221 -6.05 -3.76 -5.63
C ILE A 221 -6.14 -4.55 -4.32
N HIS A 222 -6.92 -5.60 -4.31
CA HIS A 222 -7.07 -6.49 -3.16
C HIS A 222 -6.26 -7.77 -3.40
N LEU A 223 -5.35 -8.08 -2.48
CA LEU A 223 -4.35 -9.13 -2.59
C LEU A 223 -4.56 -10.14 -1.47
N ILE A 224 -4.68 -11.42 -1.82
CA ILE A 224 -4.85 -12.58 -0.93
C ILE A 224 -3.69 -13.55 -1.12
#